data_AF-A0A2M8ABV1-F1
#
_entry.id   AF-A0A2M8ABV1-F1
#
_cell.length_a   1.000
_cell.length_b   1.000
_cell.length_c   1.000
_cell.angle_alpha   90.00
_cell.angle_beta   90.00
_cell.angle_gamma   90.00
#
_symmetry.space_group_name_H-M   'P 1'
#
loop_
_entity.id
_entity.type
_entity.pdbx_description
1 polymer ?
#
loop_
_entity_poly.entity_id
_entity_poly.type
_entity_poly.pdbx_seq_one_letter_code
_entity_poly.pdbx_strand_id
1 'polypeptide(L)'
;NWDVQSNWYRFERMRPYIREIGIKENDKIISLPDFSFNTSLYLVGQKGWTNFSNYNKKEDIENLIDKGAKYLFISNPELLSKEFLHSFLINKVGSFEGIEIFKLTEDEDINESN
;
A
#
# COMPACT_ATOMS: atom_id res chain seq x y z
N ASN A 1 -1.69 -2.73 27.56
CA ASN A 1 -2.11 -3.07 26.18
C ASN A 1 -2.65 -1.81 25.49
N TRP A 2 -1.81 -0.77 25.37
CA TRP A 2 -2.19 0.54 24.81
C TRP A 2 -2.05 0.55 23.27
N ASP A 3 -1.14 -0.27 22.74
CA ASP A 3 -0.87 -0.40 21.31
C ASP A 3 -2.06 -0.94 20.51
N VAL A 4 -2.82 -1.88 21.07
CA VAL A 4 -3.97 -2.48 20.39
C VAL A 4 -5.11 -1.48 20.17
N GLN A 5 -5.41 -0.63 21.17
CA GLN A 5 -6.44 0.40 21.02
C GLN A 5 -6.02 1.49 20.04
N SER A 6 -4.77 1.95 20.14
CA SER A 6 -4.22 2.97 19.23
C SER A 6 -4.26 2.49 17.77
N ASN A 7 -3.89 1.23 17.54
CA ASN A 7 -3.98 0.61 16.22
C ASN A 7 -5.43 0.52 15.72
N TRP A 8 -6.39 0.13 16.57
CA TRP A 8 -7.80 0.06 16.20
C TRP A 8 -8.36 1.41 15.73
N TYR A 9 -8.13 2.49 16.49
CA TYR A 9 -8.60 3.83 16.12
C TYR A 9 -8.00 4.31 14.80
N ARG A 10 -6.74 3.95 14.52
CA ARG A 10 -6.08 4.27 13.26
C ARG A 10 -6.74 3.57 12.07
N PHE A 11 -7.20 2.33 12.24
CA PHE A 11 -7.92 1.60 11.17
C PHE A 11 -9.28 2.18 10.85
N GLU A 12 -10.06 2.53 11.87
CA GLU A 12 -11.37 3.18 11.72
C GLU A 12 -11.27 4.48 10.91
N ARG A 13 -10.13 5.19 10.98
CA ARG A 13 -9.88 6.41 10.19
C ARG A 13 -9.24 6.13 8.83
N MET A 14 -8.36 5.14 8.73
CA MET A 14 -7.67 4.82 7.47
C MET A 14 -8.64 4.25 6.44
N ARG A 15 -9.58 3.38 6.85
CA ARG A 15 -10.53 2.74 5.94
C ARG A 15 -11.40 3.74 5.15
N PRO A 16 -12.09 4.72 5.77
CA PRO A 16 -12.84 5.71 5.01
C PRO A 16 -11.93 6.58 4.13
N TYR A 17 -10.74 6.96 4.61
CA TYR A 17 -9.78 7.74 3.83
C TYR A 17 -9.34 7.03 2.54
N ILE A 18 -8.92 5.75 2.63
CA ILE A 18 -8.48 5.01 1.44
C ILE A 18 -9.62 4.82 0.43
N ARG A 19 -10.88 4.74 0.89
CA ARG A 19 -12.06 4.69 0.02
C ARG A 19 -12.34 6.03 -0.65
N GLU A 20 -12.16 7.13 0.07
CA GLU A 20 -12.30 8.50 -0.46
C GLU A 20 -11.32 8.77 -1.61
N ILE A 21 -10.07 8.31 -1.49
CA ILE A 21 -9.05 8.43 -2.55
C ILE A 21 -9.17 7.34 -3.64
N GLY A 22 -10.25 6.54 -3.61
CA GLY A 22 -10.61 5.62 -4.70
C GLY A 22 -10.05 4.20 -4.60
N ILE A 23 -9.36 3.83 -3.51
CA ILE A 23 -8.86 2.46 -3.32
C ILE A 23 -10.04 1.55 -2.96
N LYS A 24 -10.32 0.54 -3.78
CA LYS A 24 -11.41 -0.43 -3.59
C LYS A 24 -10.98 -1.55 -2.65
N GLU A 25 -11.95 -2.34 -2.16
CA GLU A 25 -11.71 -3.42 -1.18
C GLU A 25 -10.93 -4.62 -1.72
N ASN A 26 -10.95 -4.82 -3.03
CA ASN A 26 -10.24 -5.93 -3.67
C ASN A 26 -8.90 -5.50 -4.29
N ASP A 27 -8.53 -4.22 -4.20
CA ASP A 27 -7.27 -3.74 -4.75
C ASP A 27 -6.12 -4.24 -3.88
N LYS A 28 -5.10 -4.83 -4.53
CA LYS A 28 -3.97 -5.39 -3.79
C LYS A 28 -2.95 -4.31 -3.46
N ILE A 29 -2.49 -4.31 -2.22
CA ILE A 29 -1.61 -3.29 -1.67
C ILE A 29 -0.26 -3.91 -1.28
N ILE A 30 0.84 -3.22 -1.57
CA ILE A 30 2.17 -3.49 -1.04
C ILE A 30 2.41 -2.50 0.10
N SER A 31 2.80 -2.95 1.29
CA SER A 31 3.11 -2.05 2.42
C SER A 31 4.53 -2.24 2.94
N LEU A 32 5.28 -1.14 3.07
CA LEU A 32 6.67 -1.11 3.53
C LEU A 32 6.91 0.00 4.58
N PRO A 33 7.67 -0.23 5.67
CA PRO A 33 8.17 -1.51 6.16
C PRO A 33 7.11 -2.32 6.93
N ASP A 34 7.40 -3.60 7.14
CA ASP A 34 6.48 -4.65 7.60
C ASP A 34 6.10 -4.61 9.10
N PHE A 35 6.62 -3.65 9.87
CA PHE A 35 6.70 -3.82 11.33
C PHE A 35 5.35 -3.82 12.07
N SER A 36 4.29 -3.24 11.51
CA SER A 36 2.97 -3.19 12.17
C SER A 36 1.76 -3.17 11.22
N PHE A 37 1.95 -3.33 9.91
CA PHE A 37 0.87 -3.15 8.92
C PHE A 37 0.14 -4.44 8.53
N ASN A 38 0.66 -5.62 8.89
CA ASN A 38 0.01 -6.91 8.65
C ASN A 38 -1.39 -6.99 9.27
N THR A 39 -1.49 -6.65 10.55
CA THR A 39 -2.78 -6.58 11.25
C THR A 39 -3.67 -5.50 10.62
N SER A 40 -3.09 -4.39 10.16
CA SER A 40 -3.78 -3.28 9.51
C SER A 40 -4.48 -3.68 8.21
N LEU A 41 -3.79 -4.33 7.28
CA LEU A 41 -4.38 -4.80 6.02
C LEU A 41 -5.52 -5.79 6.26
N TYR A 42 -5.30 -6.74 7.17
CA TYR A 42 -6.31 -7.71 7.54
C TYR A 42 -7.55 -7.04 8.17
N LEU A 43 -7.34 -6.01 9.00
CA LEU A 43 -8.41 -5.26 9.67
C LEU A 43 -9.13 -4.25 8.75
N VAL A 44 -8.47 -3.70 7.72
CA VAL A 44 -9.12 -2.84 6.71
C VAL A 44 -9.71 -3.62 5.53
N GLY A 45 -9.67 -4.96 5.59
CA GLY A 45 -10.22 -5.86 4.58
C GLY A 45 -9.45 -5.88 3.25
N GLN A 46 -8.21 -5.40 3.24
CA GLN A 46 -7.41 -5.32 2.02
C GLN A 46 -6.55 -6.56 1.84
N LYS A 47 -6.51 -7.08 0.61
CA LYS A 47 -5.59 -8.16 0.22
C LYS A 47 -4.24 -7.54 -0.15
N GLY A 48 -3.11 -8.16 0.18
CA GLY A 48 -1.82 -7.52 -0.12
C GLY A 48 -0.60 -8.27 0.38
N TRP A 49 0.54 -7.62 0.19
CA TRP A 49 1.86 -8.09 0.61
C TRP A 49 2.51 -7.12 1.58
N THR A 50 3.07 -7.71 2.62
CA THR A 50 3.62 -7.06 3.81
C THR A 50 4.82 -7.91 4.20
N ASN A 51 5.96 -7.64 3.57
CA ASN A 51 7.23 -8.23 3.98
C ASN A 51 8.41 -7.44 3.41
N PHE A 52 8.93 -6.51 4.21
CA PHE A 52 10.06 -5.68 3.83
C PHE A 52 11.38 -6.47 3.75
N SER A 53 11.54 -7.52 4.57
CA SER A 53 12.81 -8.25 4.75
C SER A 53 13.37 -8.86 3.47
N ASN A 54 12.52 -9.07 2.47
CA ASN A 54 12.87 -9.77 1.24
C ASN A 54 12.88 -8.87 -0.01
N TYR A 55 12.54 -7.59 0.10
CA TYR A 55 12.45 -6.69 -1.06
C TYR A 55 13.57 -5.67 -1.03
N ASN A 56 14.60 -5.92 -1.84
CA ASN A 56 15.75 -5.05 -1.97
C ASN A 56 16.08 -4.69 -3.42
N LYS A 57 15.27 -5.17 -4.36
CA LYS A 57 15.42 -4.92 -5.78
C LYS A 57 14.12 -4.47 -6.42
N LYS A 58 14.25 -3.90 -7.61
CA LYS A 58 13.11 -3.40 -8.38
C LYS A 58 12.20 -4.56 -8.81
N GLU A 59 12.80 -5.68 -9.20
CA GLU A 59 12.14 -6.89 -9.66
C GLU A 59 11.21 -7.49 -8.59
N ASP A 60 11.54 -7.31 -7.31
CA ASP A 60 10.69 -7.75 -6.21
C ASP A 60 9.34 -7.05 -6.24
N ILE A 61 9.34 -5.74 -6.49
CA ILE A 61 8.12 -4.92 -6.58
C ILE A 61 7.39 -5.21 -7.89
N GLU A 62 8.10 -5.34 -9.01
CA GLU A 62 7.53 -5.70 -10.31
C GLU A 62 6.80 -7.05 -10.22
N ASN A 63 7.40 -8.06 -9.59
CA ASN A 63 6.75 -9.35 -9.36
C ASN A 63 5.45 -9.27 -8.55
N LEU A 64 5.30 -8.27 -7.68
CA LEU A 64 4.07 -8.03 -6.92
C LEU A 64 3.04 -7.29 -7.77
N ILE A 65 3.48 -6.35 -8.61
CA ILE A 65 2.66 -5.68 -9.62
C ILE A 65 2.09 -6.73 -10.58
N ASP A 66 2.90 -7.67 -11.07
CA ASP A 66 2.47 -8.78 -11.93
C ASP A 66 1.44 -9.69 -11.25
N LYS A 67 1.48 -9.79 -9.91
CA LYS A 67 0.48 -10.51 -9.12
C LYS A 67 -0.78 -9.67 -8.84
N GLY A 68 -0.85 -8.45 -9.37
CA GLY A 68 -1.99 -7.55 -9.30
C GLY A 68 -1.91 -6.51 -8.18
N ALA A 69 -0.71 -6.18 -7.67
CA ALA A 69 -0.54 -5.04 -6.78
C ALA A 69 -0.81 -3.72 -7.53
N LYS A 70 -1.69 -2.90 -6.96
CA LYS A 70 -2.09 -1.61 -7.55
C LYS A 70 -1.57 -0.41 -6.77
N TYR A 71 -1.31 -0.58 -5.47
CA TYR A 71 -0.90 0.51 -4.60
C TYR A 71 0.31 0.12 -3.74
N LEU A 72 1.15 1.11 -3.48
CA LEU A 72 2.31 1.02 -2.60
C LEU A 72 2.16 1.99 -1.43
N PHE A 73 2.25 1.47 -0.22
CA PHE A 73 2.14 2.20 1.03
C PHE A 73 3.52 2.24 1.68
N ILE A 74 4.04 3.43 1.96
CA ILE A 74 5.35 3.64 2.57
C ILE A 74 5.20 4.37 3.90
N SER A 75 5.53 3.72 5.00
CA SER A 75 5.47 4.30 6.34
C SER A 75 6.84 4.70 6.91
N ASN A 76 7.95 4.30 6.27
CA ASN A 76 9.29 4.78 6.60
C ASN A 76 9.83 5.70 5.49
N PRO A 77 10.05 7.00 5.77
CA PRO A 77 10.62 7.95 4.82
C PRO A 77 11.98 7.54 4.23
N GLU A 78 12.78 6.74 4.94
CA GLU A 78 14.06 6.23 4.42
C GLU A 78 13.90 5.34 3.18
N LEU A 79 12.69 4.81 2.94
CA LEU A 79 12.39 4.04 1.74
C LEU A 79 12.19 4.93 0.51
N LEU A 80 11.79 6.19 0.72
CA LEU A 80 11.59 7.14 -0.38
C LEU A 80 12.89 7.49 -1.10
N SER A 81 14.04 7.28 -0.46
CA SER A 81 15.37 7.51 -1.03
C SER A 81 16.01 6.26 -1.63
N LYS A 82 15.32 5.12 -1.64
CA LYS A 82 15.84 3.88 -2.22
C LYS A 82 15.68 3.90 -3.73
N GLU A 83 16.80 3.78 -4.43
CA GLU A 83 16.85 3.84 -5.90
C GLU A 83 15.90 2.83 -6.57
N PHE A 84 15.82 1.59 -6.04
CA PHE A 84 14.93 0.56 -6.59
C PHE A 84 13.44 0.90 -6.47
N LEU A 85 13.07 1.87 -5.62
CA LEU A 85 11.70 2.34 -5.46
C LEU A 85 11.37 3.54 -6.34
N HIS A 86 12.35 4.30 -6.84
CA HIS A 86 12.11 5.59 -7.49
C HIS A 86 11.07 5.53 -8.62
N SER A 87 11.06 4.47 -9.43
CA SER A 87 10.08 4.29 -10.52
C SER A 87 8.64 4.09 -10.02
N PHE A 88 8.46 3.67 -8.77
CA PHE A 88 7.16 3.40 -8.15
C PHE A 88 6.66 4.57 -7.29
N LEU A 89 7.49 5.60 -7.07
CA LEU A 89 7.15 6.79 -6.27
C LEU A 89 6.61 7.95 -7.11
N ILE A 90 6.37 7.74 -8.40
CA ILE A 90 5.98 8.79 -9.35
C ILE A 90 4.55 9.28 -9.07
N ASN A 91 3.61 8.35 -8.87
CA ASN A 91 2.17 8.66 -8.80
C ASN A 91 1.68 8.65 -7.35
N LYS A 92 2.02 9.68 -6.58
CA LYS A 92 1.48 9.84 -5.22
C LYS A 92 -0.01 10.19 -5.28
N VAL A 93 -0.85 9.39 -4.63
CA VAL A 93 -2.31 9.57 -4.59
C VAL A 93 -2.82 10.06 -3.24
N GLY A 94 -2.01 9.95 -2.18
CA GLY A 94 -2.41 10.42 -0.87
C GLY A 94 -1.35 10.21 0.20
N SER A 95 -1.66 10.67 1.41
CA SER A 95 -0.90 10.34 2.60
C SER A 95 -1.82 10.30 3.83
N PHE A 96 -1.51 9.42 4.77
CA PHE A 96 -2.30 9.20 5.97
C PHE A 96 -1.42 8.91 7.19
N GLU A 97 -1.37 9.85 8.14
CA GLU A 97 -0.67 9.69 9.43
C GLU A 97 0.78 9.17 9.29
N GLY A 98 1.54 9.74 8.34
CA GLY A 98 2.93 9.32 8.06
C GLY A 98 3.06 8.11 7.13
N ILE A 99 1.97 7.67 6.50
CA ILE A 99 1.97 6.70 5.39
C ILE A 99 1.81 7.46 4.09
N GLU A 100 2.75 7.25 3.17
CA GLU A 100 2.72 7.77 1.81
C GLU A 100 2.11 6.72 0.88
N ILE A 101 1.15 7.11 0.04
CA ILE A 101 0.40 6.19 -0.82
C ILE A 101 0.66 6.53 -2.28
N PHE A 102 1.14 5.53 -3.03
CA PHE A 102 1.46 5.64 -4.44
C PHE A 102 0.66 4.63 -5.26
N LYS A 103 0.26 5.02 -6.47
CA LYS A 103 -0.37 4.15 -7.46
C LYS A 103 0.71 3.52 -8.35
N LEU A 104 0.71 2.20 -8.44
CA LEU A 104 1.73 1.41 -9.14
C LEU A 104 1.38 1.13 -10.60
N THR A 105 0.10 0.95 -10.88
CA THR A 105 -0.43 0.67 -12.21
C THR A 105 -1.53 1.67 -12.53
N GLU A 106 -1.58 2.19 -13.74
CA GLU A 106 -2.82 2.77 -14.23
C GLU A 106 -3.85 1.62 -14.23
N ASP A 107 -5.01 1.85 -13.61
CA ASP A 107 -6.11 0.91 -13.82
C ASP A 107 -6.47 1.06 -15.29
N GLU A 108 -6.00 0.15 -16.14
CA GLU A 108 -6.80 -0.23 -17.29
C GLU A 108 -8.07 -0.85 -16.68
N ASP A 109 -9.04 0.01 -16.34
CA ASP A 109 -10.43 -0.38 -16.43
C ASP A 109 -10.59 -0.81 -17.89
N ILE A 110 -10.33 -2.09 -18.16
CA ILE A 110 -10.68 -2.73 -19.41
C ILE A 110 -12.15 -2.41 -19.53
N ASN A 111 -12.46 -1.51 -20.46
CA ASN A 111 -13.79 -1.38 -21.01
C ASN A 111 -14.16 -2.77 -21.51
N GLU A 112 -14.78 -3.59 -20.66
CA GLU A 112 -15.62 -4.71 -21.08
C GLU A 112 -16.88 -4.10 -21.73
N SER A 113 -16.64 -3.49 -22.89
CA SER A 113 -17.22 -3.80 -24.19
C SER A 113 -18.63 -4.39 -24.18
N ASN A 114 -19.54 -3.64 -24.81
CA ASN A 114 -20.45 -4.06 -25.91
C ASN A 114 -21.85 -3.44 -25.78
#